data_AF-A0A0R3TIK7-F1
#
_entry.id   AF-A0A0R3TIK7-F1
#
_cell.length_a   1.000
_cell.length_b   1.000
_cell.length_c   1.000
_cell.angle_alpha   90.00
_cell.angle_beta   90.00
_cell.angle_gamma   90.00
#
_symmetry.space_group_name_H-M   'P 1'
#
loop_
_entity.id
_entity.type
_entity.pdbx_description
1 polymer ?
#
loop_
_entity_poly.entity_id
_entity_poly.type
_entity_poly.pdbx_seq_one_letter_code
_entity_poly.pdbx_strand_id
1 'polypeptide(L)'
;MMASDNVSDKATFNEGLATINQRRILLQKSIEQLAAPSVRGYINSISISTGNNLQDILRLINQLFQFGHFAEIQSVVRDGLSKIRLQNWLPVLQQLLARIDTPHEHVASIIVDLIIGVSRQYPQSVVNNLVLAFKSGGSDRRRYYATKILYFMEEHSPRLVYEAFLVSFTTEFGTKKRPLLVHNVVSVDDLFKPHIYKLKSSELSSKPLI
;
A
#
# COMPACT_ATOMS: atom_id res chain seq x y z
N MET A 1 16.68 56.38 23.36
CA MET A 1 16.99 56.32 21.92
C MET A 1 17.51 54.92 21.49
N MET A 2 17.03 53.82 22.08
CA MET A 2 17.57 52.45 21.87
C MET A 2 16.50 51.41 21.45
N ALA A 3 15.28 51.85 21.10
CA ALA A 3 14.17 50.95 20.76
C ALA A 3 13.91 50.82 19.24
N SER A 4 14.57 51.64 18.42
CA SER A 4 14.35 51.72 16.96
C SER A 4 15.00 50.55 16.20
N ASP A 5 16.21 50.16 16.58
CA ASP A 5 17.02 49.22 15.78
C ASP A 5 16.49 47.78 15.88
N ASN A 6 15.94 47.40 17.03
CA ASN A 6 15.44 46.04 17.31
C ASN A 6 14.13 45.71 16.55
N VAL A 7 13.40 46.74 16.08
CA VAL A 7 12.19 46.57 15.26
C VAL A 7 12.56 46.40 13.78
N SER A 8 13.59 47.13 13.32
CA SER A 8 14.11 47.03 11.96
C SER A 8 14.67 45.62 11.71
N ASP A 9 15.54 45.11 12.59
CA ASP A 9 16.15 43.79 12.42
C ASP A 9 15.14 42.63 12.42
N LYS A 10 14.06 42.75 13.20
CA LYS A 10 12.95 41.79 13.20
C LYS A 10 12.14 41.84 11.90
N ALA A 11 11.95 43.02 11.31
CA ALA A 11 11.25 43.17 10.04
C ALA A 11 12.05 42.54 8.89
N THR A 12 13.36 42.81 8.81
CA THR A 12 14.26 42.22 7.80
C THR A 12 14.34 40.70 7.92
N PHE A 13 14.38 40.18 9.16
CA PHE A 13 14.36 38.74 9.42
C PHE A 13 13.04 38.09 8.97
N ASN A 14 11.90 38.71 9.30
CA ASN A 14 10.58 38.21 8.90
C ASN A 14 10.39 38.22 7.37
N GLU A 15 10.93 39.22 6.67
CA GLU A 15 10.94 39.29 5.21
C GLU A 15 11.82 38.20 4.58
N GLY A 16 12.97 37.90 5.20
CA GLY A 16 13.80 36.75 4.85
C GLY A 16 13.06 35.41 4.98
N LEU A 17 12.33 35.22 6.08
CA LEU A 17 11.50 34.03 6.30
C LEU A 17 10.37 33.91 5.26
N ALA A 18 9.71 35.02 4.91
CA ALA A 18 8.69 35.05 3.87
C ALA A 18 9.26 34.64 2.50
N THR A 19 10.44 35.14 2.15
CA THR A 19 11.13 34.80 0.89
C THR A 19 11.50 33.31 0.82
N ILE A 20 11.99 32.74 1.92
CA ILE A 20 12.31 31.30 2.00
C ILE A 20 11.05 30.45 1.81
N ASN A 21 9.95 30.82 2.47
CA ASN A 21 8.68 30.12 2.31
C ASN A 21 8.16 30.20 0.88
N GLN A 22 8.28 31.35 0.22
CA GLN A 22 7.86 31.50 -1.17
C GLN A 22 8.69 30.63 -2.11
N ARG A 23 10.02 30.58 -1.93
CA ARG A 23 10.90 29.66 -2.69
C ARG A 23 10.53 28.20 -2.46
N ARG A 24 10.24 27.81 -1.23
CA ARG A 24 9.79 26.45 -0.90
C ARG A 24 8.51 26.09 -1.65
N ILE A 25 7.53 26.98 -1.68
CA ILE A 25 6.26 26.78 -2.40
C ILE A 25 6.50 26.63 -3.90
N LEU A 26 7.35 27.47 -4.48
CA LEU A 26 7.70 27.38 -5.91
C LEU A 26 8.40 26.06 -6.25
N LEU A 27 9.37 25.64 -5.45
CA LEU A 27 10.07 24.37 -5.64
C LEU A 27 9.12 23.18 -5.54
N GLN A 28 8.22 23.20 -4.55
CA GLN A 28 7.20 22.16 -4.38
C GLN A 28 6.33 22.05 -5.63
N LYS A 29 5.85 23.18 -6.15
CA LYS A 29 5.04 23.23 -7.37
C LYS A 29 5.81 22.69 -8.58
N SER A 30 7.08 23.02 -8.73
CA SER A 30 7.92 22.51 -9.82
C SER A 30 8.11 20.99 -9.74
N ILE A 31 8.27 20.43 -8.54
CA ILE A 31 8.40 18.99 -8.33
C ILE A 31 7.11 18.27 -8.75
N GLU A 32 5.95 18.82 -8.38
CA GLU A 32 4.64 18.27 -8.76
C GLU A 32 4.43 18.27 -10.28
N GLN A 33 4.85 19.34 -10.97
CA GLN A 33 4.78 19.44 -12.43
C GLN A 33 5.66 18.42 -13.15
N LEU A 34 6.80 18.04 -12.56
CA LEU A 34 7.72 17.04 -13.13
C LEU A 34 7.32 15.60 -12.79
N ALA A 35 6.47 15.41 -11.78
CA ALA A 35 6.07 14.08 -11.33
C ALA A 35 5.23 13.33 -12.39
N ALA A 36 4.26 13.98 -13.04
CA ALA A 36 3.44 13.32 -14.06
C ALA A 36 4.25 12.85 -15.30
N PRO A 37 5.14 13.67 -15.90
CA PRO A 37 6.06 13.22 -16.95
C PRO A 37 6.99 12.09 -16.49
N SER A 38 7.52 12.17 -15.27
CA SER A 38 8.39 11.15 -14.68
C SER A 38 7.69 9.79 -14.56
N VAL A 39 6.46 9.79 -14.02
CA VAL A 39 5.62 8.59 -13.91
C VAL A 39 5.34 7.97 -15.28
N ARG A 40 5.00 8.78 -16.30
CA ARG A 40 4.81 8.29 -17.68
C ARG A 40 6.07 7.65 -18.23
N GLY A 41 7.22 8.27 -17.99
CA GLY A 41 8.54 7.76 -18.40
C GLY A 41 8.83 6.39 -17.79
N TYR A 42 8.66 6.23 -16.48
CA TYR A 42 8.85 4.94 -15.81
C TYR A 42 7.89 3.88 -16.33
N ILE A 43 6.60 4.20 -16.50
CA ILE A 43 5.62 3.26 -17.03
C ILE A 43 6.03 2.75 -18.42
N ASN A 44 6.42 3.67 -19.31
CA ASN A 44 6.86 3.31 -20.65
C ASN A 44 8.13 2.46 -20.60
N SER A 45 9.14 2.86 -19.82
CA SER A 45 10.39 2.10 -19.63
C SER A 45 10.12 0.66 -19.20
N ILE A 46 9.29 0.49 -18.16
CA ILE A 46 8.95 -0.83 -17.61
C ILE A 46 8.15 -1.66 -18.61
N SER A 47 7.23 -1.04 -19.36
CA SER A 47 6.37 -1.75 -20.32
C SER A 47 7.16 -2.34 -21.50
N ILE A 48 8.20 -1.62 -21.97
CA ILE A 48 9.02 -2.01 -23.12
C ILE A 48 10.21 -2.90 -22.68
N SER A 49 10.70 -2.72 -21.45
CA SER A 49 11.82 -3.48 -20.93
C SER A 49 11.53 -5.00 -20.92
N THR A 50 12.50 -5.78 -21.40
CA THR A 50 12.46 -7.24 -21.45
C THR A 50 13.00 -7.91 -20.18
N GLY A 51 13.65 -7.15 -19.29
CA GLY A 51 14.21 -7.62 -18.03
C GLY A 51 14.99 -6.52 -17.30
N ASN A 52 15.32 -6.75 -16.02
CA ASN A 52 16.07 -5.79 -15.19
C ASN A 52 15.38 -4.41 -15.01
N ASN A 53 14.06 -4.40 -14.86
CA ASN A 53 13.25 -3.19 -14.63
C ASN A 53 12.90 -2.95 -13.15
N LEU A 54 13.47 -3.73 -12.23
CA LEU A 54 13.15 -3.65 -10.80
C LEU A 54 13.37 -2.24 -10.24
N GLN A 55 14.48 -1.59 -10.61
CA GLN A 55 14.78 -0.24 -10.16
C GLN A 55 13.71 0.75 -10.60
N ASP A 56 13.30 0.69 -11.87
CA ASP A 56 12.26 1.56 -12.42
C ASP A 56 10.91 1.32 -11.74
N ILE A 57 10.56 0.06 -11.47
CA ILE A 57 9.35 -0.30 -10.74
C ILE A 57 9.36 0.27 -9.32
N LEU A 58 10.48 0.16 -8.61
CA LEU A 58 10.64 0.74 -7.27
C LEU A 58 10.52 2.27 -7.32
N ARG A 59 11.07 2.92 -8.34
CA ARG A 59 10.90 4.37 -8.54
C ARG A 59 9.44 4.72 -8.80
N LEU A 60 8.75 4.00 -9.68
CA LEU A 60 7.34 4.20 -9.96
C LEU A 60 6.47 4.03 -8.69
N ILE A 61 6.72 2.99 -7.88
CA ILE A 61 6.01 2.77 -6.62
C ILE A 61 6.25 3.92 -5.63
N ASN A 62 7.50 4.38 -5.50
CA ASN A 62 7.81 5.51 -4.64
C ASN A 62 7.11 6.79 -5.10
N GLN A 63 7.09 7.07 -6.41
CA GLN A 63 6.37 8.22 -6.97
C GLN A 63 4.85 8.10 -6.74
N LEU A 64 4.28 6.91 -6.88
CA LEU A 64 2.87 6.65 -6.59
C LEU A 64 2.55 6.96 -5.13
N PHE A 65 3.35 6.50 -4.17
CA PHE A 65 3.10 6.79 -2.76
C PHE A 65 3.33 8.26 -2.40
N GLN A 66 4.31 8.92 -3.03
CA GLN A 66 4.65 10.30 -2.73
C GLN A 66 3.66 11.31 -3.34
N PHE A 67 3.24 11.07 -4.58
CA PHE A 67 2.50 12.04 -5.38
C PHE A 67 1.15 11.50 -5.90
N GLY A 68 0.77 10.26 -5.57
CA GLY A 68 -0.49 9.66 -6.03
C GLY A 68 -1.76 10.29 -5.46
N HIS A 69 -1.66 11.30 -4.59
CA HIS A 69 -2.81 12.09 -4.16
C HIS A 69 -3.20 13.17 -5.18
N PHE A 70 -2.32 13.52 -6.13
CA PHE A 70 -2.63 14.44 -7.21
C PHE A 70 -3.45 13.77 -8.31
N ALA A 71 -4.55 14.40 -8.72
CA ALA A 71 -5.49 13.86 -9.71
C ALA A 71 -4.82 13.50 -11.05
N GLU A 72 -3.89 14.34 -11.53
CA GLU A 72 -3.15 14.09 -12.77
C GLU A 72 -2.32 12.81 -12.70
N ILE A 73 -1.69 12.54 -11.55
CA ILE A 73 -0.86 11.35 -11.36
C ILE A 73 -1.75 10.12 -11.21
N GLN A 74 -2.89 10.24 -10.53
CA GLN A 74 -3.86 9.14 -10.44
C GLN A 74 -4.35 8.68 -11.80
N SER A 75 -4.71 9.60 -12.71
CA SER A 75 -5.14 9.24 -14.07
C SER A 75 -4.01 8.57 -14.85
N VAL A 76 -2.80 9.16 -14.81
CA VAL A 76 -1.63 8.61 -15.51
C VAL A 76 -1.28 7.20 -15.02
N VAL A 77 -1.29 6.98 -13.71
CA VAL A 77 -0.99 5.68 -13.10
C VAL A 77 -2.07 4.67 -13.47
N ARG A 78 -3.35 5.01 -13.32
CA ARG A 78 -4.47 4.09 -13.63
C ARG A 78 -4.39 3.59 -15.07
N ASP A 79 -4.17 4.49 -16.03
CA ASP A 79 -4.07 4.13 -17.45
C ASP A 79 -2.79 3.35 -17.75
N GLY A 80 -1.69 3.70 -17.09
CA GLY A 80 -0.37 3.15 -17.39
C GLY A 80 -0.06 1.80 -16.73
N LEU A 81 -0.59 1.52 -15.52
CA LEU A 81 -0.34 0.25 -14.84
C LEU A 81 -0.84 -0.95 -15.63
N SER A 82 -1.95 -0.80 -16.36
CA SER A 82 -2.51 -1.85 -17.22
C SER A 82 -1.58 -2.26 -18.37
N LYS A 83 -0.64 -1.39 -18.77
CA LYS A 83 0.34 -1.64 -19.84
C LYS A 83 1.53 -2.45 -19.35
N ILE A 84 1.73 -2.56 -18.04
CA ILE A 84 2.83 -3.29 -17.42
C ILE A 84 2.40 -4.74 -17.19
N ARG A 85 3.21 -5.70 -17.66
CA ARG A 85 2.98 -7.13 -17.44
C ARG A 85 2.86 -7.45 -15.95
N LEU A 86 1.86 -8.24 -15.56
CA LEU A 86 1.61 -8.56 -14.15
C LEU A 86 2.81 -9.22 -13.44
N GLN A 87 3.60 -10.02 -14.16
CA GLN A 87 4.83 -10.64 -13.65
C GLN A 87 5.85 -9.63 -13.08
N ASN A 88 5.91 -8.42 -13.65
CA ASN A 88 6.85 -7.39 -13.21
C ASN A 88 6.60 -6.96 -11.75
N TRP A 89 5.38 -7.14 -11.25
CA TRP A 89 5.03 -6.76 -9.87
C TRP A 89 5.41 -7.79 -8.83
N LEU A 90 5.78 -9.02 -9.24
CA LEU A 90 6.10 -10.10 -8.30
C LEU A 90 7.23 -9.75 -7.32
N PRO A 91 8.38 -9.18 -7.75
CA PRO A 91 9.49 -8.87 -6.85
C PRO A 91 9.16 -7.76 -5.82
N VAL A 92 8.12 -6.97 -6.08
CA VAL A 92 7.75 -5.79 -5.27
C VAL A 92 6.45 -5.98 -4.49
N LEU A 93 5.81 -7.14 -4.59
CA LEU A 93 4.56 -7.49 -3.89
C LEU A 93 4.60 -7.19 -2.39
N GLN A 94 5.71 -7.53 -1.71
CA GLN A 94 5.89 -7.27 -0.29
C GLN A 94 5.84 -5.79 0.05
N GLN A 95 6.46 -4.95 -0.80
CA GLN A 95 6.52 -3.52 -0.57
C GLN A 95 5.16 -2.85 -0.79
N LEU A 96 4.40 -3.34 -1.77
CA LEU A 96 3.03 -2.90 -2.02
C LEU A 96 2.11 -3.31 -0.85
N LEU A 97 2.18 -4.58 -0.42
CA LEU A 97 1.40 -5.08 0.71
C LEU A 97 1.74 -4.39 2.03
N ALA A 98 3.02 -4.04 2.23
CA ALA A 98 3.46 -3.33 3.44
C ALA A 98 2.81 -1.95 3.60
N ARG A 99 2.34 -1.34 2.50
CA ARG A 99 1.75 0.00 2.47
C ARG A 99 0.30 0.02 1.97
N ILE A 100 -0.38 -1.13 2.00
CA ILE A 100 -1.78 -1.25 1.55
C ILE A 100 -2.75 -0.42 2.39
N ASP A 101 -2.35 -0.02 3.59
CA ASP A 101 -3.09 0.83 4.53
C ASP A 101 -2.71 2.32 4.48
N THR A 102 -2.19 2.78 3.34
CA THR A 102 -1.96 4.22 3.09
C THR A 102 -3.19 5.07 3.41
N PRO A 103 -3.03 6.28 3.99
CA PRO A 103 -4.16 7.17 4.27
C PRO A 103 -4.87 7.66 2.99
N HIS A 104 -4.21 7.58 1.84
CA HIS A 104 -4.76 7.98 0.55
C HIS A 104 -5.57 6.84 -0.09
N GLU A 105 -6.89 6.85 0.10
CA GLU A 105 -7.81 5.78 -0.34
C GLU A 105 -7.70 5.44 -1.83
N HIS A 106 -7.51 6.44 -2.69
CA HIS A 106 -7.35 6.22 -4.13
C HIS A 106 -6.07 5.43 -4.46
N VAL A 107 -4.98 5.72 -3.74
CA VAL A 107 -3.71 4.99 -3.90
C VAL A 107 -3.86 3.57 -3.37
N ALA A 108 -4.52 3.38 -2.23
CA ALA A 108 -4.84 2.05 -1.70
C ALA A 108 -5.66 1.23 -2.71
N SER A 109 -6.71 1.81 -3.30
CA SER A 109 -7.54 1.13 -4.32
C SER A 109 -6.72 0.69 -5.52
N ILE A 110 -5.84 1.54 -6.05
CA ILE A 110 -4.97 1.20 -7.18
C ILE A 110 -4.09 0.00 -6.84
N ILE A 111 -3.50 -0.02 -5.63
CA ILE A 111 -2.64 -1.11 -5.18
C ILE A 111 -3.44 -2.40 -4.99
N VAL A 112 -4.62 -2.32 -4.39
CA VAL A 112 -5.51 -3.45 -4.15
C VAL A 112 -5.94 -4.07 -5.48
N ASP A 113 -6.38 -3.27 -6.45
CA ASP A 113 -6.80 -3.74 -7.76
C ASP A 113 -5.63 -4.41 -8.51
N LEU A 114 -4.43 -3.84 -8.42
CA LEU A 114 -3.23 -4.44 -8.97
C LEU A 114 -2.92 -5.79 -8.32
N ILE A 115 -2.95 -5.88 -6.99
CA ILE A 115 -2.67 -7.13 -6.28
C ILE A 115 -3.75 -8.17 -6.57
N ILE A 116 -5.01 -7.80 -6.77
CA ILE A 116 -6.07 -8.72 -7.22
C ILE A 116 -5.76 -9.26 -8.61
N GLY A 117 -5.29 -8.41 -9.53
CA GLY A 117 -4.84 -8.86 -10.86
C GLY A 117 -3.69 -9.87 -10.76
N VAL A 118 -2.66 -9.55 -9.97
CA VAL A 118 -1.51 -10.43 -9.75
C VAL A 118 -1.91 -11.71 -9.03
N SER A 119 -2.81 -11.65 -8.05
CA SER A 119 -3.25 -12.81 -7.26
C SER A 119 -4.03 -13.82 -8.09
N ARG A 120 -4.80 -13.36 -9.08
CA ARG A 120 -5.49 -14.25 -10.02
C ARG A 120 -4.53 -14.98 -10.95
N GLN A 121 -3.47 -14.32 -11.41
CA GLN A 121 -2.51 -14.92 -12.34
C GLN A 121 -1.40 -15.74 -11.64
N TYR A 122 -0.96 -15.30 -10.47
CA TYR A 122 0.14 -15.88 -9.70
C TYR A 122 -0.25 -16.14 -8.24
N PRO A 123 -1.30 -16.94 -7.97
CA PRO A 123 -1.88 -17.07 -6.64
C PRO A 123 -0.87 -17.63 -5.60
N GLN A 124 -0.01 -18.57 -6.02
CA GLN A 124 1.05 -19.18 -5.20
C GLN A 124 2.06 -18.16 -4.66
N SER A 125 2.41 -17.13 -5.46
CA SER A 125 3.38 -16.11 -5.07
C SER A 125 2.81 -15.09 -4.09
N VAL A 126 1.48 -14.95 -4.03
CA VAL A 126 0.79 -13.91 -3.27
C VAL A 126 0.18 -14.45 -1.96
N VAL A 127 -0.29 -15.70 -1.95
CA VAL A 127 -1.12 -16.24 -0.86
C VAL A 127 -0.44 -16.17 0.52
N ASN A 128 0.80 -16.63 0.65
CA ASN A 128 1.51 -16.66 1.94
C ASN A 128 1.72 -15.24 2.49
N ASN A 129 1.98 -14.30 1.59
CA ASN A 129 2.17 -12.90 1.93
C ASN A 129 0.88 -12.24 2.45
N LEU A 130 -0.27 -12.60 1.87
CA LEU A 130 -1.58 -12.15 2.33
C LEU A 130 -1.99 -12.79 3.66
N VAL A 131 -1.76 -14.09 3.82
CA VAL A 131 -2.05 -14.82 5.07
C VAL A 131 -1.23 -14.23 6.22
N LEU A 132 0.06 -13.97 6.00
CA LEU A 132 0.92 -13.28 6.97
C LEU A 132 0.40 -11.87 7.29
N ALA A 133 0.01 -11.09 6.28
CA ALA A 133 -0.55 -9.75 6.50
C ALA A 133 -1.89 -9.75 7.26
N PHE A 134 -2.72 -10.78 7.05
CA PHE A 134 -3.96 -10.97 7.80
C PHE A 134 -3.69 -11.34 9.26
N LYS A 135 -2.68 -12.19 9.49
CA LYS A 135 -2.37 -12.78 10.80
C LYS A 135 -1.55 -11.86 11.70
N SER A 136 -0.60 -11.11 11.15
CA SER A 136 0.41 -10.37 11.92
C SER A 136 -0.16 -9.34 12.90
N GLY A 137 -1.46 -9.04 12.83
CA GLY A 137 -2.02 -7.85 13.44
C GLY A 137 -1.53 -6.61 12.69
N GLY A 138 -2.37 -5.61 12.58
CA GLY A 138 -2.11 -4.41 11.80
C GLY A 138 -3.29 -3.46 11.92
N SER A 139 -3.26 -2.36 11.17
CA SER A 139 -4.39 -1.44 11.09
C SER A 139 -5.64 -2.17 10.58
N ASP A 140 -6.82 -1.70 11.01
CA ASP A 140 -8.10 -2.25 10.55
C ASP A 140 -8.26 -2.10 9.03
N ARG A 141 -7.71 -1.02 8.44
CA ARG A 141 -7.60 -0.83 6.99
C ARG A 141 -6.77 -1.93 6.31
N ARG A 142 -5.59 -2.26 6.86
CA ARG A 142 -4.74 -3.32 6.32
C ARG A 142 -5.46 -4.67 6.33
N ARG A 143 -6.13 -5.00 7.44
CA ARG A 143 -6.92 -6.22 7.56
C ARG A 143 -8.05 -6.25 6.55
N TYR A 144 -8.81 -5.17 6.43
CA TYR A 144 -9.90 -5.02 5.47
C TYR A 144 -9.42 -5.29 4.03
N TYR A 145 -8.34 -4.64 3.59
CA TYR A 145 -7.82 -4.83 2.24
C TYR A 145 -7.21 -6.22 2.00
N ALA A 146 -6.46 -6.76 2.96
CA ALA A 146 -5.93 -8.12 2.87
C ALA A 146 -7.07 -9.15 2.76
N THR A 147 -8.12 -8.99 3.56
CA THR A 147 -9.33 -9.80 3.51
C THR A 147 -10.05 -9.68 2.17
N LYS A 148 -10.18 -8.45 1.63
CA LYS A 148 -10.78 -8.23 0.31
C LYS A 148 -10.01 -8.97 -0.78
N ILE A 149 -8.68 -8.92 -0.77
CA ILE A 149 -7.85 -9.62 -1.77
C ILE A 149 -7.96 -11.15 -1.61
N LEU A 150 -7.91 -11.66 -0.37
CA LEU A 150 -8.07 -13.08 -0.08
C LEU A 150 -9.41 -13.62 -0.57
N TYR A 151 -10.49 -12.86 -0.38
CA TYR A 151 -11.82 -13.21 -0.90
C TYR A 151 -11.81 -13.37 -2.43
N PHE A 152 -11.25 -12.41 -3.18
CA PHE A 152 -11.15 -12.53 -4.65
C PHE A 152 -10.23 -13.67 -5.11
N MET A 153 -9.19 -13.99 -4.33
CA MET A 153 -8.32 -15.12 -4.60
C MET A 153 -9.05 -16.45 -4.34
N GLU A 154 -9.84 -16.54 -3.27
CA GLU A 154 -10.61 -17.73 -2.90
C GLU A 154 -11.64 -18.11 -3.98
N GLU A 155 -12.25 -17.12 -4.65
CA GLU A 155 -13.14 -17.37 -5.79
C GLU A 155 -12.46 -18.18 -6.92
N HIS A 156 -11.15 -18.03 -7.10
CA HIS A 156 -10.39 -18.68 -8.19
C HIS A 156 -9.53 -19.86 -7.71
N SER A 157 -9.06 -19.84 -6.46
CA SER A 157 -8.09 -20.79 -5.92
C SER A 157 -8.38 -21.12 -4.44
N PRO A 158 -9.58 -21.67 -4.12
CA PRO A 158 -10.02 -21.87 -2.74
C PRO A 158 -9.13 -22.86 -1.99
N ARG A 159 -8.73 -23.95 -2.67
CA ARG A 159 -7.85 -24.98 -2.10
C ARG A 159 -6.50 -24.39 -1.67
N LEU A 160 -5.92 -23.51 -2.47
CA LEU A 160 -4.63 -22.90 -2.15
C LEU A 160 -4.74 -21.97 -0.94
N VAL A 161 -5.79 -21.15 -0.88
CA VAL A 161 -6.05 -20.27 0.26
C VAL A 161 -6.17 -21.12 1.53
N TYR A 162 -6.96 -22.19 1.47
CA TYR A 162 -7.12 -23.15 2.57
C TYR A 162 -5.79 -23.77 3.03
N GLU A 163 -5.00 -24.31 2.10
CA GLU A 163 -3.70 -24.93 2.39
C GLU A 163 -2.72 -23.92 3.00
N ALA A 164 -2.67 -22.68 2.50
CA ALA A 164 -1.80 -21.64 3.02
C ALA A 164 -2.17 -21.24 4.46
N PHE A 165 -3.47 -21.14 4.78
CA PHE A 165 -3.90 -20.91 6.15
C PHE A 165 -3.49 -22.06 7.07
N LEU A 166 -3.71 -23.32 6.67
CA LEU A 166 -3.26 -24.49 7.43
C LEU A 166 -1.76 -24.44 7.75
N VAL A 167 -0.91 -24.22 6.75
CA VAL A 167 0.54 -24.13 6.92
C VAL A 167 0.94 -22.98 7.86
N SER A 168 0.26 -21.84 7.75
CA SER A 168 0.56 -20.69 8.60
C SER A 168 0.24 -20.92 10.08
N PHE A 169 -0.74 -21.78 10.39
CA PHE A 169 -1.07 -22.15 11.76
C PHE A 169 -0.13 -23.24 12.30
N THR A 170 0.17 -24.28 11.52
CA THR A 170 1.06 -25.37 11.94
C THR A 170 2.49 -24.91 12.24
N THR A 171 2.99 -23.93 11.48
CA THR A 171 4.33 -23.35 11.68
C THR A 171 4.48 -22.58 13.01
N GLU A 172 3.40 -22.08 13.61
CA GLU A 172 3.45 -21.44 14.94
C GLU A 172 3.48 -22.42 16.09
N PHE A 173 2.88 -23.61 15.95
CA PHE A 173 2.92 -24.64 16.98
C PHE A 173 4.33 -25.21 17.20
N GLY A 174 5.22 -25.09 16.19
CA GLY A 174 6.60 -25.56 16.29
C GLY A 174 7.58 -24.60 16.98
N THR A 175 7.23 -23.32 17.19
CA THR A 175 8.20 -22.28 17.60
C THR A 175 7.91 -21.58 18.94
N LYS A 176 6.76 -21.83 19.59
CA LYS A 176 6.47 -21.27 20.91
C LYS A 176 6.09 -22.35 21.93
N LYS A 177 6.89 -22.44 23.01
CA LYS A 177 6.40 -22.88 24.33
C LYS A 177 5.04 -22.20 24.57
N ARG A 178 4.01 -23.02 24.84
CA ARG A 178 2.59 -22.69 25.08
C ARG A 178 2.28 -21.18 25.19
N PRO A 179 1.66 -20.56 24.19
CA PRO A 179 0.98 -19.30 24.41
C PRO A 179 -0.35 -19.57 25.11
N LEU A 180 -0.49 -18.98 26.30
CA LEU A 180 -1.77 -18.85 26.98
C LEU A 180 -2.80 -18.27 25.99
N LEU A 181 -3.95 -18.94 25.89
CA LEU A 181 -5.13 -18.49 25.17
C LEU A 181 -5.62 -17.17 25.80
N VAL A 182 -5.03 -16.05 25.40
CA VAL A 182 -5.50 -14.73 25.80
C VAL A 182 -6.46 -14.24 24.72
N HIS A 183 -7.73 -14.35 25.08
CA HIS A 183 -8.93 -13.66 24.63
C HIS A 183 -8.88 -12.94 23.26
N ASN A 184 -9.83 -13.32 22.39
CA ASN A 184 -10.11 -12.88 21.01
C ASN A 184 -9.42 -13.66 19.88
N VAL A 185 -9.22 -14.96 20.08
CA VAL A 185 -8.80 -15.87 19.00
C VAL A 185 -10.05 -16.44 18.34
N VAL A 186 -10.31 -16.00 17.11
CA VAL A 186 -11.25 -16.67 16.19
C VAL A 186 -10.87 -18.15 16.17
N SER A 187 -11.82 -19.03 16.53
CA SER A 187 -11.57 -20.47 16.60
C SER A 187 -11.05 -20.96 15.24
N VAL A 188 -10.14 -21.93 15.26
CA VAL A 188 -9.63 -22.55 14.04
C VAL A 188 -10.78 -23.12 13.19
N ASP A 189 -11.82 -23.65 13.82
CA ASP A 189 -13.05 -24.10 13.15
C ASP A 189 -13.90 -22.96 12.59
N ASP A 190 -13.89 -21.81 13.27
CA ASP A 190 -14.50 -20.61 12.75
C ASP A 190 -13.71 -20.06 11.59
N LEU A 191 -12.40 -20.32 11.45
CA LEU A 191 -11.56 -19.96 10.30
C LEU A 191 -11.80 -20.82 9.04
N PHE A 192 -12.56 -21.91 9.16
CA PHE A 192 -12.84 -22.87 8.08
C PHE A 192 -14.25 -22.78 7.47
N LYS A 193 -15.10 -21.85 7.90
CA LYS A 193 -16.36 -21.55 7.21
C LYS A 193 -16.08 -20.71 5.94
N PRO A 194 -16.67 -21.02 4.77
CA PRO A 194 -16.38 -20.33 3.50
C PRO A 194 -16.74 -18.81 3.44
N HIS A 195 -17.04 -18.16 4.57
CA HIS A 195 -17.58 -16.79 4.63
C HIS A 195 -17.04 -15.91 5.78
N ILE A 196 -15.94 -16.27 6.43
CA ILE A 196 -15.49 -15.55 7.66
C ILE A 196 -15.01 -14.15 7.40
N TYR A 197 -14.53 -13.93 6.18
CA TYR A 197 -14.22 -12.61 5.66
C TYR A 197 -15.44 -11.67 5.78
N LYS A 198 -16.67 -12.19 5.62
CA LYS A 198 -17.91 -11.41 5.80
C LYS A 198 -18.18 -11.11 7.28
N LEU A 199 -18.06 -12.09 8.18
CA LEU A 199 -18.36 -11.91 9.61
C LEU A 199 -17.45 -10.88 10.28
N LYS A 200 -16.16 -10.85 9.94
CA LYS A 200 -15.23 -9.86 10.48
C LYS A 200 -15.40 -8.48 9.82
N SER A 201 -15.78 -8.43 8.54
CA SER A 201 -16.06 -7.17 7.84
C SER A 201 -17.30 -6.44 8.37
N SER A 202 -18.35 -7.17 8.81
CA SER A 202 -19.52 -6.56 9.47
C SER A 202 -19.19 -5.95 10.83
N GLU A 203 -18.25 -6.52 11.58
CA GLU A 203 -17.75 -5.92 12.83
C GLU A 203 -16.86 -4.70 12.57
N LEU A 204 -16.01 -4.76 11.53
CA LEU A 204 -15.12 -3.66 11.12
C LEU A 204 -15.90 -2.46 10.53
N SER A 205 -17.01 -2.71 9.82
CA SER A 205 -17.88 -1.64 9.28
C SER A 205 -18.64 -0.88 10.37
N SER A 206 -18.74 -1.42 11.59
CA SER A 206 -19.49 -0.78 12.68
C SER A 206 -18.67 0.24 13.49
N LYS A 207 -17.36 0.34 13.23
CA LYS A 207 -16.47 1.31 13.88
C LYS A 207 -16.10 2.43 12.91
N PRO A 208 -16.18 3.71 13.32
CA PRO A 208 -15.71 4.80 12.48
C PRO A 208 -14.21 4.60 12.24
N LEU A 209 -13.81 4.67 10.97
CA LEU A 209 -12.40 4.68 10.55
C LEU A 209 -11.77 5.99 11.04
N ILE A 210 -11.17 5.97 12.24
CA ILE A 210 -10.29 7.03 12.76
C ILE A 210 -8.90 6.83 12.15
#